data_AF-A0A2D4G969-F1
#
_entry.id   AF-A0A2D4G969-F1
#
_cell.length_a   1.000
_cell.length_b   1.000
_cell.length_c   1.000
_cell.angle_alpha   90.00
_cell.angle_beta   90.00
_cell.angle_gamma   90.00
#
_symmetry.space_group_name_H-M   'P 1'
#
loop_
_entity.id
_entity.type
_entity.pdbx_description
1 polymer ?
#
loop_
_entity_poly.entity_id
_entity_poly.type
_entity_poly.pdbx_seq_one_letter_code
_entity_poly.pdbx_strand_id
1 'polypeptide(L)'
;AGPYQNYTVIFVGSEAGMVLKILAKTKAFSLNDSILLEEIDAFNHAKCNGDGEEDKKVVSLQLDKEHHALFIAFSSCIIRIPLSRCERHGSCKKTCIASRDPYCGWLAHGSCGRVRASML
;
A
#
# COMPACT_ATOMS: atom_id res chain seq x y z
N ALA A 1 -11.40 4.33 0.31
CA ALA A 1 -10.25 4.45 -0.61
C ALA A 1 -10.77 4.74 -2.01
N GLY A 2 -9.93 5.32 -2.87
CA GLY A 2 -10.28 5.71 -4.23
C GLY A 2 -11.16 6.96 -4.36
N PRO A 3 -11.48 7.39 -5.59
CA PRO A 3 -12.10 8.69 -5.88
C PRO A 3 -13.45 8.88 -5.19
N TYR A 4 -14.29 7.84 -5.20
CA TYR A 4 -15.62 7.85 -4.58
C TYR A 4 -15.62 7.40 -3.11
N GLN A 5 -14.44 7.15 -2.54
CA GLN A 5 -14.26 6.73 -1.15
C GLN A 5 -15.02 5.45 -0.73
N ASN A 6 -15.47 4.64 -1.69
CA ASN A 6 -16.32 3.46 -1.47
C ASN A 6 -15.55 2.12 -1.43
N TYR A 7 -14.22 2.13 -1.54
CA TYR A 7 -13.39 0.93 -1.39
C TYR A 7 -12.74 0.82 -0.01
N THR A 8 -12.68 -0.40 0.53
CA THR A 8 -11.95 -0.72 1.74
C THR A 8 -10.64 -1.42 1.39
N VAL A 9 -9.51 -0.82 1.78
CA VAL A 9 -8.17 -1.41 1.61
C VAL A 9 -7.61 -1.74 2.99
N ILE A 10 -7.13 -2.96 3.15
CA ILE A 10 -6.57 -3.51 4.38
C ILE A 10 -5.06 -3.66 4.20
N PHE A 11 -4.30 -3.34 5.26
CA PHE A 11 -2.86 -3.57 5.33
C PHE A 11 -2.58 -4.56 6.46
N VAL A 12 -1.79 -5.60 6.17
CA VAL A 12 -1.44 -6.65 7.14
C VAL A 12 0.08 -6.77 7.19
N GLY A 13 0.66 -6.60 8.38
CA GLY A 13 2.09 -6.81 8.62
C GLY A 13 2.39 -8.26 8.97
N SER A 14 3.56 -8.77 8.57
CA SER A 14 4.04 -10.10 8.91
C SER A 14 5.23 -10.05 9.88
N GLU A 15 5.60 -11.22 10.40
CA GLU A 15 6.80 -11.36 11.23
C GLU A 15 8.11 -11.33 10.42
N ALA A 16 8.02 -11.44 9.09
CA ALA A 16 9.16 -11.47 8.18
C ALA A 16 9.42 -10.12 7.48
N GLY A 17 8.83 -9.03 7.99
CA GLY A 17 9.00 -7.68 7.42
C GLY A 17 8.17 -7.37 6.17
N MET A 18 7.22 -8.25 5.85
CA MET A 18 6.31 -8.04 4.73
C MET A 18 5.06 -7.27 5.15
N VAL A 19 4.55 -6.44 4.25
CA VAL A 19 3.23 -5.83 4.35
C VAL A 19 2.39 -6.23 3.15
N LEU A 20 1.24 -6.85 3.40
CA LEU A 20 0.25 -7.20 2.38
C LEU A 20 -0.77 -6.07 2.26
N LYS A 21 -1.03 -5.62 1.03
CA LYS A 21 -2.08 -4.65 0.70
C LYS A 21 -3.23 -5.37 0.01
N ILE A 22 -4.42 -5.35 0.61
CA ILE A 22 -5.56 -6.17 0.19
C ILE A 22 -6.78 -5.28 -0.06
N LEU A 23 -7.47 -5.48 -1.17
CA LEU A 23 -8.79 -4.90 -1.43
C LEU A 23 -9.87 -5.82 -0.87
N ALA A 24 -10.63 -5.33 0.10
CA ALA A 24 -11.80 -6.04 0.62
C ALA A 24 -12.99 -5.82 -0.33
N LYS A 25 -13.59 -6.92 -0.80
CA LYS A 25 -14.87 -6.84 -1.52
C LYS A 25 -16.00 -6.74 -0.50
N THR A 26 -16.75 -5.65 -0.55
CA THR A 26 -17.87 -5.35 0.35
C THR A 26 -19.16 -6.04 -0.09
N LYS A 27 -19.14 -7.35 -0.36
CA LYS A 27 -20.37 -8.12 -0.16
C LYS A 27 -20.46 -8.36 1.34
N ALA A 28 -21.48 -7.79 1.98
CA ALA A 28 -21.73 -7.99 3.40
C ALA A 28 -21.61 -9.50 3.69
N PHE A 29 -20.67 -9.88 4.55
CA PHE A 29 -20.45 -11.25 5.04
C PHE A 29 -19.61 -12.24 4.18
N SER A 30 -18.88 -11.82 3.13
CA SER A 30 -17.92 -12.72 2.47
C SER A 30 -16.52 -12.10 2.34
N LEU A 31 -15.59 -12.54 3.21
CA LEU A 31 -14.16 -12.29 3.08
C LEU A 31 -13.50 -13.17 2.00
N ASN A 32 -14.21 -14.16 1.47
CA ASN A 32 -13.70 -15.14 0.49
C ASN A 32 -13.36 -14.53 -0.88
N ASP A 33 -13.57 -13.23 -1.02
CA ASP A 33 -13.58 -12.52 -2.30
C ASP A 33 -12.56 -11.38 -2.32
N SER A 34 -11.70 -11.28 -1.30
CA SER A 34 -10.63 -10.29 -1.20
C SER A 34 -9.60 -10.43 -2.32
N ILE A 35 -8.97 -9.33 -2.72
CA ILE A 35 -7.96 -9.30 -3.78
C ILE A 35 -6.65 -8.78 -3.20
N LEU A 36 -5.58 -9.57 -3.28
CA LEU A 36 -4.23 -9.11 -2.99
C LEU A 36 -3.79 -8.11 -4.09
N LEU A 37 -3.53 -6.87 -3.70
CA LEU A 37 -3.10 -5.80 -4.60
C LEU A 37 -1.58 -5.74 -4.70
N GLU A 38 -0.90 -5.92 -3.57
CA GLU A 38 0.56 -5.77 -3.49
C GLU A 38 1.14 -6.49 -2.27
N GLU A 39 2.33 -7.03 -2.44
CA GLU A 39 3.19 -7.54 -1.37
C GLU A 39 4.41 -6.62 -1.28
N ILE A 40 4.74 -6.19 -0.07
CA ILE A 40 5.71 -5.13 0.16
C ILE A 40 6.76 -5.68 1.11
N ASP A 41 7.99 -5.81 0.64
CA ASP A 41 9.12 -5.92 1.55
C ASP A 41 9.39 -4.53 2.14
N ALA A 42 9.04 -4.34 3.41
CA ALA A 42 9.06 -3.05 4.08
C ALA A 42 10.32 -2.87 4.95
N PHE A 43 10.99 -3.97 5.32
CA PHE A 43 12.16 -3.91 6.17
C PHE A 43 13.35 -3.36 5.37
N ASN A 44 14.02 -2.34 5.90
CA ASN A 44 15.15 -1.72 5.23
C ASN A 44 16.40 -1.91 6.07
N HIS A 45 17.27 -2.85 5.69
CA HIS A 45 18.52 -3.15 6.38
C HIS A 45 19.39 -1.91 6.65
N ALA A 46 19.49 -0.99 5.68
CA ALA A 46 20.31 0.22 5.84
C ALA A 46 19.74 1.23 6.84
N LYS A 47 18.45 1.14 7.17
CA LYS A 47 17.76 2.03 8.12
C LYS A 47 17.42 1.37 9.44
N CYS A 48 17.35 0.04 9.47
CA CYS A 48 16.82 -0.75 10.58
C CYS A 48 17.86 -1.67 11.22
N ASN A 49 19.04 -1.84 10.62
CA ASN A 49 20.15 -2.49 11.30
C ASN A 49 20.82 -1.47 12.25
N GLY A 50 20.56 -1.62 13.55
CA GLY A 50 21.53 -1.25 14.59
C GLY A 50 22.48 -2.43 14.84
N ASP A 51 23.46 -2.28 15.74
CA ASP A 51 24.46 -3.29 16.13
C ASP A 51 23.88 -4.59 16.77
N GLY A 52 22.59 -4.85 16.64
CA GLY A 52 21.85 -5.95 17.27
C GLY A 52 21.26 -6.97 16.29
N GLU A 53 20.54 -7.95 16.85
CA GLU A 53 19.87 -9.02 16.12
C GLU A 53 18.76 -8.50 15.20
N GLU A 54 18.62 -9.13 14.03
CA GLU A 54 17.71 -8.70 12.98
C GLU A 54 16.26 -9.11 13.29
N ASP A 55 15.52 -8.23 13.96
CA ASP A 55 14.08 -8.40 14.20
C ASP A 55 13.25 -7.69 13.12
N LYS A 56 12.76 -8.48 12.16
CA LYS A 56 11.92 -8.00 11.03
C LYS A 56 10.44 -7.95 11.35
N LYS A 57 10.03 -8.24 12.59
CA LYS A 57 8.61 -8.31 12.91
C LYS A 57 7.96 -6.94 12.77
N VAL A 58 6.90 -6.85 11.96
CA VAL A 58 6.06 -5.65 11.94
C VAL A 58 5.30 -5.59 13.26
N VAL A 59 5.63 -4.60 14.09
CA VAL A 59 5.04 -4.38 15.42
C VAL A 59 3.77 -3.55 15.32
N SER A 60 3.75 -2.55 14.44
CA SER A 60 2.59 -1.68 14.25
C SER A 60 2.51 -1.09 12.85
N LEU A 61 1.29 -0.81 12.41
CA LEU A 61 0.97 -0.13 11.16
C LEU A 61 0.10 1.09 11.47
N GLN A 62 0.56 2.29 11.12
CA GLN A 62 -0.20 3.52 11.27
C GLN A 62 -0.51 4.12 9.89
N LEU A 63 -1.80 4.23 9.59
CA LEU A 63 -2.29 4.81 8.35
C LEU A 63 -2.48 6.32 8.50
N ASP A 64 -1.81 7.10 7.66
CA ASP A 64 -2.00 8.54 7.54
C ASP A 64 -2.66 8.86 6.19
N LYS A 65 -3.99 9.05 6.23
CA LYS A 65 -4.78 9.33 5.02
C LYS A 65 -4.52 10.74 4.49
N GLU A 66 -4.24 11.70 5.37
CA GLU A 66 -4.06 13.11 5.03
C GLU A 66 -2.76 13.29 4.24
N HIS A 67 -1.65 12.75 4.75
CA HIS A 67 -0.35 12.80 4.08
C HIS A 67 -0.10 11.62 3.13
N HIS A 68 -1.11 10.78 2.92
CA HIS A 68 -1.10 9.61 2.01
C HIS A 68 0.10 8.69 2.23
N ALA A 69 0.30 8.30 3.49
CA ALA A 69 1.42 7.48 3.92
C ALA A 69 0.96 6.31 4.79
N LEU A 70 1.76 5.26 4.77
CA LEU A 70 1.71 4.17 5.75
C LEU A 70 3.04 4.17 6.51
N PHE A 71 2.95 4.27 7.83
CA PHE A 71 4.07 4.10 8.74
C PHE A 71 4.09 2.67 9.26
N ILE A 72 5.27 2.06 9.21
CA ILE A 72 5.50 0.67 9.55
C ILE A 72 6.55 0.67 10.66
N ALA A 73 6.16 0.24 11.84
CA ALA A 73 7.05 0.16 12.99
C ALA A 73 7.63 -1.25 13.09
N PHE A 74 8.95 -1.30 13.15
CA PHE A 74 9.75 -2.45 13.60
C PHE A 74 10.28 -2.14 15.00
N SER A 75 10.88 -3.11 15.67
CA SER A 75 11.50 -2.87 16.99
C SER A 75 12.68 -1.88 16.92
N SER A 76 13.42 -1.85 15.80
CA SER A 76 14.62 -1.02 15.64
C SER A 76 14.40 0.30 14.89
N CYS A 77 13.29 0.46 14.17
CA CYS A 77 13.10 1.59 13.26
C CYS A 77 11.61 1.83 12.92
N ILE A 78 11.32 3.00 12.32
CA ILE A 78 10.04 3.30 11.70
C ILE A 78 10.27 3.63 10.23
N ILE A 79 9.57 2.93 9.34
CA ILE A 79 9.63 3.15 7.90
C ILE A 79 8.35 3.83 7.43
N ARG A 80 8.51 4.95 6.71
CA ARG A 80 7.42 5.62 6.01
C ARG A 80 7.40 5.21 4.54
N ILE A 81 6.29 4.67 4.07
CA ILE A 81 6.07 4.40 2.64
C ILE A 81 4.86 5.17 2.11
N PRO A 82 4.82 5.51 0.81
CA PRO A 82 3.60 6.05 0.18
C PRO A 82 2.46 5.03 0.26
N LEU A 83 1.24 5.50 0.52
CA LEU A 83 0.05 4.63 0.61
C LEU A 83 -0.31 3.95 -0.74
N SER A 84 0.13 4.55 -1.84
CA SER A 84 0.04 4.00 -3.19
C SER A 84 1.32 4.28 -3.97
N ARG A 85 1.81 3.29 -4.71
CA ARG A 85 3.02 3.41 -5.55
C ARG A 85 2.67 3.40 -7.04
N CYS A 86 1.72 4.23 -7.45
CA CYS A 86 1.18 4.25 -8.81
C CYS A 86 2.26 4.48 -9.88
N GLU A 87 3.23 5.36 -9.58
CA GLU A 87 4.34 5.71 -10.47
C GLU A 87 5.19 4.50 -10.89
N ARG A 88 5.17 3.39 -10.13
CA ARG A 88 5.87 2.14 -10.51
C ARG A 88 5.40 1.57 -11.84
N HIS A 89 4.18 1.92 -12.27
CA HIS A 89 3.60 1.47 -13.53
C HIS A 89 3.97 2.40 -14.71
N GLY A 90 4.52 3.58 -14.43
CA GLY A 90 5.01 4.53 -15.42
C GLY A 90 4.00 4.84 -16.53
N SER A 91 4.47 4.85 -17.78
CA SER A 91 3.66 5.04 -18.98
C SER A 91 3.02 3.75 -19.52
N CYS A 92 3.03 2.65 -18.76
CA CYS A 92 2.38 1.40 -19.17
C CYS A 92 0.92 1.36 -18.70
N LYS A 93 0.00 1.75 -19.59
CA LYS A 93 -1.44 1.72 -19.31
C LYS A 93 -1.93 0.34 -18.86
N LYS A 94 -1.41 -0.73 -19.48
CA LYS A 94 -1.82 -2.10 -19.17
C LYS A 94 -1.55 -2.46 -17.70
N THR A 95 -0.35 -2.20 -17.19
CA THR A 95 0.01 -2.53 -15.80
C THR A 95 -0.68 -1.59 -14.81
N CYS A 96 -0.90 -0.32 -15.19
CA CYS A 96 -1.65 0.63 -14.37
C CYS A 96 -3.09 0.14 -14.11
N ILE A 97 -3.83 -0.21 -15.16
CA ILE A 97 -5.22 -0.67 -15.03
C ILE A 97 -5.26 -2.06 -14.37
N ALA A 98 -4.32 -2.95 -14.70
CA ALA A 98 -4.24 -4.28 -14.08
C ALA A 98 -3.89 -4.25 -12.59
N SER A 99 -3.33 -3.15 -12.06
CA SER A 99 -3.01 -3.01 -10.63
C SER A 99 -4.26 -3.12 -9.74
N ARG A 100 -5.42 -2.68 -10.24
CA ARG A 100 -6.71 -2.63 -9.51
C ARG A 100 -6.64 -1.89 -8.17
N ASP A 101 -5.57 -1.13 -7.94
CA ASP A 101 -5.37 -0.36 -6.73
C ASP A 101 -6.32 0.84 -6.73
N PRO A 102 -7.26 0.97 -5.79
CA PRO A 102 -8.23 2.07 -5.79
C PRO A 102 -7.59 3.46 -5.75
N TYR A 103 -6.33 3.57 -5.32
CA TYR A 103 -5.60 4.83 -5.30
C TYR A 103 -4.92 5.18 -6.62
N CYS A 104 -4.86 4.28 -7.60
CA CYS A 104 -4.15 4.46 -8.86
C CYS A 104 -5.09 4.50 -10.07
N GLY A 105 -4.70 5.25 -11.09
CA GLY A 105 -5.43 5.34 -12.36
C GLY A 105 -4.55 5.87 -13.48
N TRP A 106 -5.02 5.67 -14.71
CA TRP A 106 -4.36 6.20 -15.90
C TRP A 106 -4.78 7.65 -16.10
N LEU A 107 -3.81 8.57 -16.02
CA LEU A 107 -4.05 10.00 -16.10
C LEU A 107 -3.95 10.51 -17.54
N ALA A 108 -4.57 11.67 -17.82
CA ALA A 108 -4.66 12.22 -19.18
C ALA A 108 -3.29 12.54 -19.81
N HIS A 109 -2.27 12.81 -18.99
CA HIS A 109 -0.89 13.06 -19.45
C HIS A 109 -0.10 11.79 -19.79
N GLY A 110 -0.77 10.64 -19.87
CA GLY A 110 -0.17 9.42 -20.42
C GLY A 110 0.71 8.64 -19.44
N SER A 111 0.45 8.74 -18.14
CA SER A 111 1.11 7.91 -17.12
C SER A 111 0.15 7.47 -16.03
N CYS A 112 0.56 6.44 -15.27
CA CYS A 112 -0.14 5.98 -14.09
C CYS A 112 0.17 6.88 -12.91
N GLY A 113 -0.86 7.41 -12.26
CA GLY A 113 -0.68 8.27 -11.11
C GLY A 113 -1.79 8.10 -10.08
N ARG A 114 -1.66 8.83 -8.98
CA ARG A 114 -2.64 8.81 -7.90
C ARG A 114 -3.93 9.50 -8.33
N VAL A 115 -5.07 8.83 -8.13
CA VAL A 115 -6.40 9.43 -8.29
C VAL A 115 -6.87 10.06 -6.98
N ARG A 116 -7.48 11.25 -7.06
CA ARG A 116 -8.01 12.00 -5.90
C ARG A 116 -9.53 12.17 -6.01
N ALA A 117 -10.20 12.34 -4.88
CA ALA A 117 -11.65 12.54 -4.84
C ALA A 117 -12.13 13.79 -5.62
N SER A 118 -11.26 14.78 -5.80
CA SER A 118 -11.53 16.03 -6.54
C SER A 118 -11.23 15.96 -8.03
N MET A 119 -10.91 14.78 -8.59
CA MET A 119 -10.64 14.59 -10.02
C MET A 119 -11.90 14.22 -10.83
N LEU A 120 -13.09 14.51 -10.28
CA LEU A 120 -14.38 14.38 -10.93
C LEU A 120 -14.85 15.76 -11.40
#